data_AF-A0A314XZ01-F1
#
_entry.id   AF-A0A314XZ01-F1
#
_cell.length_a   1.000
_cell.length_b   1.000
_cell.length_c   1.000
_cell.angle_alpha   90.00
_cell.angle_beta   90.00
_cell.angle_gamma   90.00
#
_symmetry.space_group_name_H-M   'P 1'
#
loop_
_entity.id
_entity.type
_entity.pdbx_description
1 polymer ?
#
loop_
_entity_poly.entity_id
_entity_poly.type
_entity_poly.pdbx_seq_one_letter_code
_entity_poly.pdbx_strand_id
1 'polypeptide(L)'
;MSHGQWSSKGSSHDGNSNSTRTIQTSLLLNWIILDFGHDAVFALAMAVEKIGYTSSELQKRNLTCSFDLTDPRTVSQHGPELSYGLSLTRFKGIAGDFSLVDRQRQSSTFRIVNINGGGARTIGFWTPQNGLVNILNSSSSFSSNVLGPVIWPGDSLSVPKGWEVPTPDRR
;
A
#
# COMPACT_ATOMS: atom_id res chain seq x y z
N MET A 1 -7.52 43.10 -15.66
CA MET A 1 -8.29 42.67 -14.47
C MET A 1 -7.35 41.89 -13.58
N SER A 2 -7.07 42.43 -12.40
CA SER A 2 -6.10 41.94 -11.42
C SER A 2 -6.85 41.33 -10.24
N HIS A 3 -6.46 40.13 -9.83
CA HIS A 3 -6.81 39.47 -8.55
C HIS A 3 -5.76 38.37 -8.35
N GLY A 4 -5.02 38.23 -7.26
CA GLY A 4 -4.86 38.95 -6.01
C GLY A 4 -3.95 38.05 -5.15
N GLN A 5 -2.76 38.54 -4.78
CA GLN A 5 -1.85 37.84 -3.86
C GLN A 5 -2.48 37.80 -2.46
N TRP A 6 -2.50 36.62 -1.83
CA TRP A 6 -2.77 36.50 -0.41
C TRP A 6 -1.46 36.25 0.34
N SER A 7 -1.12 37.21 1.19
CA SER A 7 -0.06 37.16 2.18
C SER A 7 -0.64 36.60 3.47
N SER A 8 -0.02 35.58 4.05
CA SER A 8 -0.37 35.11 5.40
C SER A 8 0.67 35.62 6.39
N LYS A 9 0.24 36.51 7.27
CA LYS A 9 0.95 36.95 8.48
C LYS A 9 0.22 36.39 9.70
N GLY A 10 1.00 35.93 10.67
CA GLY A 10 0.56 35.53 12.01
C GLY A 10 0.86 34.06 12.27
N SER A 11 1.21 33.63 13.46
CA SER A 11 1.54 34.30 14.72
C SER A 11 2.23 33.21 15.54
N SER A 12 3.27 33.56 16.28
CA SER A 12 3.96 32.63 17.18
C SER A 12 2.98 32.19 18.29
N HIS A 13 2.55 30.94 18.26
CA HIS A 13 1.93 30.27 19.41
C HIS A 13 2.40 28.81 19.43
N ASP A 14 3.37 28.57 20.30
CA ASP A 14 3.84 27.25 20.67
C ASP A 14 2.74 26.53 21.44
N GLY A 15 2.17 25.49 20.83
CA GLY A 15 1.21 24.62 21.49
C GLY A 15 0.44 23.77 20.51
N ASN A 16 0.61 22.45 20.62
CA ASN A 16 -0.17 21.40 19.97
C ASN A 16 0.34 20.85 18.63
N SER A 17 1.63 20.53 18.56
CA SER A 17 2.22 19.76 17.46
C SER A 17 1.64 18.34 17.32
N ASN A 18 1.06 17.78 18.39
CA ASN A 18 0.65 16.37 18.43
C ASN A 18 -0.77 16.13 17.90
N SER A 19 -1.74 17.01 18.18
CA SER A 19 -3.12 16.85 17.68
C SER A 19 -3.21 17.02 16.16
N THR A 20 -2.53 18.02 15.63
CA THR A 20 -2.54 18.34 14.19
C THR A 20 -1.91 17.22 13.36
N ARG A 21 -0.88 16.55 13.90
CA ARG A 21 -0.23 15.39 13.26
C ARG A 21 -1.13 14.16 13.25
N THR A 22 -1.77 13.83 14.37
CA THR A 22 -2.70 12.68 14.45
C THR A 22 -3.88 12.84 13.49
N ILE A 23 -4.45 14.05 13.42
CA ILE A 23 -5.54 14.37 12.49
C ILE A 23 -5.06 14.36 11.03
N GLN A 24 -3.86 14.88 10.74
CA GLN A 24 -3.27 14.76 9.39
C GLN A 24 -3.06 13.29 8.99
N THR A 25 -2.53 12.44 9.87
CA THR A 25 -2.28 11.04 9.56
C THR A 25 -3.57 10.24 9.35
N SER A 26 -4.64 10.51 10.13
CA SER A 26 -5.92 9.83 9.95
C SER A 26 -6.61 10.26 8.65
N LEU A 27 -6.53 11.53 8.28
CA LEU A 27 -7.03 12.01 6.99
C LEU A 27 -6.23 11.39 5.85
N LEU A 28 -4.89 11.44 5.86
CA LEU A 28 -4.06 10.87 4.79
C LEU A 28 -4.30 9.37 4.55
N LEU A 29 -4.55 8.59 5.61
CA LEU A 29 -4.90 7.18 5.47
C LEU A 29 -6.24 6.96 4.76
N ASN A 30 -7.25 7.80 5.04
CA ASN A 30 -8.54 7.73 4.34
C ASN A 30 -8.39 7.97 2.83
N TRP A 31 -7.55 8.92 2.42
CA TRP A 31 -7.33 9.21 1.00
C TRP A 31 -6.65 8.04 0.27
N ILE A 32 -5.63 7.43 0.88
CA ILE A 32 -4.94 6.27 0.28
C ILE A 32 -5.89 5.09 0.06
N ILE A 33 -6.81 4.84 1.01
CA ILE A 33 -7.80 3.77 0.90
C ILE A 33 -8.82 4.07 -0.22
N LEU A 34 -9.26 5.33 -0.34
CA LEU A 34 -10.17 5.76 -1.40
C LEU A 34 -9.54 5.61 -2.79
N ASP A 35 -8.29 6.04 -2.95
CA ASP A 35 -7.56 5.93 -4.21
C ASP A 35 -7.38 4.45 -4.62
N PHE A 36 -7.07 3.58 -3.65
CA PHE A 36 -6.97 2.14 -3.89
C PHE A 36 -8.30 1.53 -4.33
N GLY A 37 -9.40 1.87 -3.63
CA GLY A 37 -10.73 1.35 -3.93
C GLY A 37 -11.21 1.76 -5.33
N HIS A 38 -10.96 3.01 -5.72
CA HIS A 38 -11.28 3.51 -7.06
C HIS A 38 -10.59 2.68 -8.14
N ASP A 39 -9.27 2.51 -8.03
CA ASP A 39 -8.48 1.73 -8.99
C ASP A 39 -8.99 0.28 -9.09
N ALA A 40 -9.39 -0.34 -7.97
CA ALA A 40 -9.91 -1.71 -7.97
C ALA A 40 -11.24 -1.84 -8.75
N VAL A 41 -12.17 -0.90 -8.58
CA VAL A 41 -13.46 -0.91 -9.31
C VAL A 41 -13.23 -0.65 -10.79
N PHE A 42 -12.35 0.29 -11.13
CA PHE A 42 -12.00 0.58 -12.52
C PHE A 42 -11.34 -0.63 -13.20
N ALA A 43 -10.46 -1.34 -12.49
CA ALA A 43 -9.85 -2.57 -12.97
C ALA A 43 -10.86 -3.67 -13.25
N LEU A 44 -11.86 -3.82 -12.36
CA LEU A 44 -12.94 -4.78 -12.52
C LEU A 44 -13.80 -4.46 -13.74
N ALA A 45 -14.17 -3.19 -13.93
CA ALA A 45 -14.96 -2.76 -15.09
C ALA A 45 -14.24 -3.09 -16.41
N MET A 46 -12.94 -2.77 -16.51
CA MET A 46 -12.15 -3.11 -17.69
C MET A 46 -12.00 -4.63 -17.89
N ALA A 47 -11.87 -5.40 -16.80
CA ALA A 47 -11.79 -6.86 -16.92
C ALA A 47 -13.08 -7.44 -17.51
N VAL A 48 -14.24 -6.97 -17.07
CA VAL A 48 -15.55 -7.36 -17.60
C VAL A 48 -15.73 -6.95 -19.06
N GLU A 49 -15.24 -5.78 -19.44
CA GLU A 49 -15.23 -5.34 -20.84
C GLU A 49 -14.34 -6.23 -21.72
N LYS A 50 -13.14 -6.58 -21.25
CA LYS A 50 -12.18 -7.42 -21.99
C LYS A 50 -12.68 -8.84 -22.27
N ILE A 51 -13.44 -9.41 -21.35
CA ILE A 51 -14.02 -10.76 -21.51
C ILE A 51 -15.31 -10.74 -22.34
N GLY A 52 -15.78 -9.56 -22.75
CA GLY A 52 -16.89 -9.41 -23.70
C GLY A 52 -18.25 -9.76 -23.12
N TYR A 53 -18.42 -9.76 -21.79
CA TYR A 53 -19.73 -10.01 -21.19
C TYR A 53 -20.68 -8.84 -21.45
N THR A 54 -21.75 -9.09 -22.20
CA THR A 54 -22.82 -8.11 -22.41
C THR A 54 -23.73 -8.06 -21.19
N SER A 55 -24.36 -6.90 -20.95
CA SER A 55 -25.35 -6.73 -19.87
C SER A 55 -26.46 -7.78 -19.90
N SER A 56 -26.81 -8.29 -21.09
CA SER A 56 -27.82 -9.34 -21.29
C SER A 56 -27.43 -10.71 -20.73
N GLU A 57 -26.15 -11.09 -20.83
CA GLU A 57 -25.61 -12.34 -20.24
C GLU A 57 -25.63 -12.29 -18.69
N LEU A 58 -25.38 -11.10 -18.12
CA LEU A 58 -25.43 -10.89 -16.67
C LEU A 58 -26.88 -10.83 -16.13
N GLN A 59 -27.81 -10.29 -16.92
CA GLN A 59 -29.20 -10.06 -16.51
C GLN A 59 -30.11 -11.30 -16.64
N LYS A 60 -29.74 -12.31 -17.44
CA LYS A 60 -30.50 -13.57 -17.60
C LYS A 60 -30.68 -14.40 -16.32
N ARG A 61 -30.15 -13.96 -15.17
CA ARG A 61 -30.23 -14.69 -13.89
C ARG A 61 -31.11 -13.95 -12.89
N ASN A 62 -32.38 -14.38 -12.80
CA ASN A 62 -33.16 -14.21 -11.56
C ASN A 62 -32.53 -15.11 -10.49
N LEU A 63 -31.78 -14.50 -9.56
CA LEU A 63 -31.05 -15.22 -8.51
C LEU A 63 -31.95 -15.45 -7.29
N THR A 64 -32.62 -16.59 -7.20
CA THR A 64 -32.89 -17.20 -5.89
C THR A 64 -31.62 -17.96 -5.48
N CYS A 65 -30.59 -17.24 -5.04
CA CYS A 65 -29.36 -17.85 -4.55
C CYS A 65 -29.57 -18.37 -3.12
N SER A 66 -29.82 -19.68 -2.97
CA SER A 66 -29.56 -20.36 -1.71
C SER A 66 -28.06 -20.71 -1.68
N PHE A 67 -27.30 -20.00 -0.86
CA PHE A 67 -25.86 -20.24 -0.71
C PHE A 67 -25.65 -21.39 0.28
N ASP A 68 -25.66 -22.63 -0.22
CA ASP A 68 -25.20 -23.78 0.54
C ASP A 68 -23.70 -23.97 0.29
N LEU A 69 -22.88 -23.64 1.28
CA LEU A 69 -21.41 -23.77 1.25
C LEU A 69 -20.92 -25.21 1.04
N THR A 70 -21.80 -26.21 1.17
CA THR A 70 -21.45 -27.63 1.01
C THR A 70 -21.70 -28.17 -0.40
N ASP A 71 -22.39 -27.44 -1.27
CA ASP A 71 -22.63 -27.86 -2.65
C ASP A 71 -21.53 -27.35 -3.61
N PRO A 72 -20.71 -28.24 -4.21
CA PRO A 72 -19.69 -27.85 -5.19
C PRO A 72 -20.27 -27.23 -6.48
N ARG A 73 -21.59 -27.31 -6.72
CA ARG A 73 -22.27 -26.62 -7.82
C ARG A 73 -22.44 -25.12 -7.61
N THR A 74 -22.05 -24.60 -6.44
CA THR A 74 -22.11 -23.15 -6.14
C THR A 74 -20.95 -22.35 -6.74
N VAL A 75 -19.95 -23.00 -7.35
CA VAL A 75 -18.84 -22.31 -8.01
C VAL A 75 -19.29 -21.66 -9.31
N SER A 76 -19.02 -20.35 -9.46
CA SER A 76 -19.35 -19.61 -10.68
C SER A 76 -18.59 -20.15 -11.88
N GLN A 77 -19.32 -20.50 -12.94
CA GLN A 77 -18.75 -20.95 -14.22
C GLN A 77 -17.92 -19.86 -14.91
N HIS A 78 -18.18 -18.58 -14.62
CA HIS A 78 -17.50 -17.42 -15.21
C HIS A 78 -16.29 -16.92 -14.40
N GLY A 79 -16.01 -17.56 -13.26
CA GLY A 79 -14.90 -17.19 -12.37
C GLY A 79 -13.53 -17.23 -13.06
N PRO A 80 -13.19 -18.30 -13.82
CA PRO A 80 -11.94 -18.39 -14.55
C PRO A 80 -11.75 -17.30 -15.61
N GLU A 81 -12.79 -16.99 -16.38
CA GLU A 81 -12.75 -15.93 -17.41
C GLU A 81 -12.56 -14.56 -16.76
N LEU A 82 -13.29 -14.27 -15.69
CA LEU A 82 -13.11 -13.01 -14.95
C LEU A 82 -11.70 -12.90 -14.37
N SER A 83 -11.16 -13.98 -13.82
CA SER A 83 -9.78 -14.02 -13.34
C SER A 83 -8.78 -13.77 -14.48
N TYR A 84 -9.04 -14.30 -15.68
CA TYR A 84 -8.22 -14.05 -16.86
C TYR A 84 -8.31 -12.58 -17.30
N GLY A 85 -9.52 -12.02 -17.39
CA GLY A 85 -9.73 -10.60 -17.69
C GLY A 85 -8.97 -9.67 -16.75
N LEU A 86 -9.06 -9.93 -15.43
CA LEU A 86 -8.32 -9.20 -14.41
C LEU A 86 -6.81 -9.30 -14.57
N SER A 87 -6.27 -10.48 -14.94
CA SER A 87 -4.83 -10.66 -15.17
C SER A 87 -4.29 -9.86 -16.36
N LEU A 88 -5.15 -9.56 -17.33
CA LEU A 88 -4.81 -8.75 -18.50
C LEU A 88 -4.94 -7.24 -18.23
N THR A 89 -5.56 -6.83 -17.12
CA THR A 89 -5.83 -5.42 -16.83
C THR A 89 -4.55 -4.69 -16.44
N ARG A 90 -4.22 -3.63 -17.19
CA ARG A 90 -3.09 -2.73 -16.94
C ARG A 90 -3.49 -1.31 -17.27
N PHE A 91 -3.27 -0.37 -16.36
CA PHE A 91 -3.56 1.05 -16.55
C PHE A 91 -2.86 1.91 -15.49
N LYS A 92 -2.85 3.22 -15.69
CA LYS A 92 -2.36 4.20 -14.71
C LYS A 92 -3.53 4.68 -13.86
N GLY A 93 -3.58 4.26 -12.60
CA GLY A 93 -4.61 4.62 -11.63
C GLY A 93 -4.24 5.82 -10.77
N ILE A 94 -5.13 6.19 -9.86
CA ILE A 94 -4.94 7.29 -8.89
C ILE A 94 -3.91 6.87 -7.84
N ALA A 95 -3.95 5.62 -7.38
CA ALA A 95 -2.96 5.06 -6.47
C ALA A 95 -1.69 4.53 -7.20
N GLY A 96 -1.49 4.95 -8.45
CA GLY A 96 -0.33 4.59 -9.29
C GLY A 96 -0.65 3.52 -10.32
N ASP A 97 0.40 2.96 -10.94
CA ASP A 97 0.24 1.95 -11.97
C ASP A 97 -0.44 0.70 -11.40
N PHE A 98 -1.50 0.27 -12.07
CA PHE A 98 -2.26 -0.91 -11.71
C PHE A 98 -1.89 -2.06 -12.63
N SER A 99 -1.48 -3.17 -12.02
CA SER A 99 -1.37 -4.46 -12.68
C SER A 99 -1.48 -5.56 -11.64
N LEU A 100 -2.03 -6.71 -12.04
CA LEU A 100 -2.08 -7.92 -11.20
C LEU A 100 -1.04 -8.91 -11.71
N VAL A 101 -0.08 -9.26 -10.86
CA VAL A 101 0.88 -10.35 -11.09
C VAL A 101 0.64 -11.40 -10.01
N ASP A 102 0.47 -12.66 -10.42
CA ASP A 102 0.07 -13.75 -9.52
C ASP A 102 -1.17 -13.41 -8.67
N ARG A 103 -2.12 -12.70 -9.29
CA ARG A 103 -3.39 -12.24 -8.69
C ARG A 103 -3.23 -11.21 -7.57
N GLN A 104 -2.05 -10.61 -7.44
CA GLN A 104 -1.77 -9.55 -6.47
C GLN A 104 -1.43 -8.24 -7.18
N ARG A 105 -1.90 -7.11 -6.64
CA ARG A 105 -1.50 -5.79 -7.15
C ARG A 105 -0.01 -5.63 -6.93
N GLN A 106 0.76 -5.40 -8.00
CA GLN A 106 2.18 -5.14 -7.82
C GLN A 106 2.37 -3.87 -6.99
N SER A 107 3.04 -4.01 -5.85
CA SER A 107 3.56 -2.87 -5.10
C SER A 107 4.83 -2.40 -5.79
N SER A 108 4.91 -1.10 -6.09
CA SER A 108 6.02 -0.52 -6.85
C SER A 108 7.27 -0.32 -6.00
N THR A 109 7.14 0.13 -4.75
CA THR A 109 8.26 0.43 -3.84
C THR A 109 7.75 0.65 -2.41
N PHE A 110 8.39 0.02 -1.42
CA PHE A 110 8.17 0.35 -0.01
C PHE A 110 9.22 1.32 0.50
N ARG A 111 8.80 2.30 1.32
CA ARG A 111 9.70 3.22 2.02
C ARG A 111 9.92 2.71 3.44
N ILE A 112 11.17 2.50 3.82
CA ILE A 112 11.55 2.11 5.18
C ILE A 112 11.85 3.36 5.99
N VAL A 113 11.18 3.49 7.12
CA VAL A 113 11.33 4.63 8.02
C VAL A 113 11.76 4.17 9.40
N ASN A 114 12.65 4.93 10.02
CA ASN A 114 12.93 4.85 11.44
C ASN A 114 12.13 5.94 12.18
N ILE A 115 11.46 5.58 13.27
CA ILE A 115 10.62 6.50 14.05
C ILE A 115 11.31 6.78 15.37
N ASN A 116 11.71 8.03 15.62
CA ASN A 116 12.28 8.48 16.88
C ASN A 116 11.81 9.90 17.23
N GLY A 117 11.68 10.23 18.52
CA GLY A 117 11.45 11.60 19.00
C GLY A 117 10.22 12.29 18.39
N GLY A 118 9.17 11.53 18.06
CA GLY A 118 7.96 12.05 17.42
C GLY A 118 8.04 12.27 15.90
N GLY A 119 9.17 11.93 15.26
CA GLY A 119 9.40 12.05 13.82
C GLY A 119 9.69 10.72 13.15
N ALA A 120 9.36 10.61 11.85
CA ALA A 120 9.76 9.52 10.98
C ALA A 120 10.86 10.00 10.04
N ARG A 121 11.99 9.28 9.98
CA ARG A 121 13.06 9.51 9.01
C ARG A 121 13.14 8.34 8.04
N THR A 122 13.22 8.62 6.74
CA THR A 122 13.47 7.57 5.74
C THR A 122 14.90 7.06 5.90
N ILE A 123 15.06 5.75 5.97
CA ILE A 123 16.37 5.08 6.05
C ILE A 123 16.63 4.20 4.83
N GLY A 124 15.67 4.05 3.92
CA GLY A 124 15.86 3.34 2.67
C GLY A 124 14.54 2.96 2.04
N PHE A 125 14.64 2.11 1.03
CA PHE A 125 13.53 1.62 0.22
C PHE A 125 13.68 0.12 0.01
N TRP A 126 12.56 -0.56 -0.21
CA TRP A 126 12.55 -1.90 -0.74
C TRP A 126 11.83 -1.90 -2.07
N THR A 127 12.42 -2.56 -3.06
CA THR A 127 11.82 -2.76 -4.39
C THR A 127 11.80 -4.25 -4.70
N PRO A 128 10.80 -4.75 -5.45
CA PRO A 128 10.77 -6.15 -5.86
C PRO A 128 12.03 -6.59 -6.63
N GLN A 129 12.63 -5.68 -7.41
CA GLN A 129 13.76 -5.97 -8.30
C GLN A 129 15.10 -5.99 -7.56
N ASN A 130 15.34 -4.99 -6.69
CA ASN A 130 16.65 -4.77 -6.08
C ASN A 130 16.69 -5.14 -4.59
N GLY A 131 15.56 -5.58 -4.03
CA GLY A 131 15.41 -5.74 -2.60
C GLY A 131 15.59 -4.41 -1.89
N LEU A 132 16.36 -4.42 -0.81
CA LEU A 132 16.63 -3.25 -0.01
C LEU A 132 17.66 -2.34 -0.69
N VAL A 133 17.40 -1.03 -0.72
CA VAL A 133 18.28 0.00 -1.31
C VAL A 133 18.21 1.29 -0.50
N ASN A 134 19.32 2.02 -0.39
CA ASN A 134 19.35 3.31 0.32
C ASN A 134 18.76 4.45 -0.56
N ILE A 135 18.96 4.36 -1.88
CA ILE A 135 18.54 5.38 -2.86
C ILE A 135 17.90 4.68 -4.06
N LEU A 136 16.74 5.20 -4.51
CA LEU A 136 16.09 4.74 -5.74
C LEU A 136 16.95 5.10 -6.95
N ASN A 137 17.16 4.14 -7.87
CA ASN A 137 18.04 4.22 -9.05
C ASN A 137 19.55 4.05 -8.82
N SER A 138 19.99 3.61 -7.63
CA SER A 138 21.38 3.17 -7.47
C SER A 138 21.55 1.76 -8.04
N SER A 139 22.42 1.61 -9.04
CA SER A 139 22.81 0.33 -9.66
C SER A 139 23.76 -0.52 -8.79
N SER A 140 24.07 -0.05 -7.58
CA SER A 140 24.95 -0.73 -6.64
C SER A 140 24.18 -1.72 -5.76
N SER A 141 24.10 -2.96 -6.23
CA SER A 141 23.65 -4.10 -5.45
C SER A 141 24.74 -4.54 -4.45
N PHE A 142 24.31 -4.91 -3.24
CA PHE A 142 25.07 -5.68 -2.23
C PHE A 142 26.23 -4.99 -1.45
N SER A 143 26.12 -3.72 -1.05
CA SER A 143 26.99 -3.18 0.01
C SER A 143 26.37 -3.38 1.39
N SER A 144 27.17 -3.70 2.41
CA SER A 144 26.75 -3.96 3.81
C SER A 144 25.96 -2.82 4.49
N ASN A 145 25.91 -1.63 3.88
CA ASN A 145 25.17 -0.46 4.38
C ASN A 145 24.00 -0.14 3.44
N VAL A 146 23.02 -1.05 3.40
CA VAL A 146 21.86 -0.96 2.50
C VAL A 146 20.82 0.07 2.98
N LEU A 147 20.85 0.40 4.27
CA LEU A 147 20.03 1.43 4.89
C LEU A 147 20.92 2.59 5.36
N GLY A 148 20.36 3.80 5.36
CA GLY A 148 20.87 4.90 6.16
C GLY A 148 20.89 4.55 7.65
N PRO A 149 21.51 5.40 8.49
CA PRO A 149 21.66 5.13 9.91
C PRO A 149 20.32 4.72 10.56
N VAL A 150 20.35 3.88 11.59
CA VAL A 150 19.18 3.49 12.41
C VAL A 150 19.46 3.89 13.86
N ILE A 151 18.48 4.54 14.49
CA ILE A 151 18.48 4.80 15.94
C ILE A 151 17.51 3.80 16.54
N TRP A 152 18.02 2.94 17.40
CA TRP A 152 17.27 1.94 18.13
C TRP A 152 16.65 2.54 19.39
N PRO A 153 15.63 1.88 19.98
CA PRO A 153 15.07 2.31 21.26
C PRO A 153 16.16 2.54 22.32
N GLY A 154 16.01 3.62 23.11
CA GLY A 154 17.03 4.07 24.05
C GLY A 154 18.15 4.92 23.42
N ASP A 155 17.89 5.51 22.25
CA ASP A 155 18.80 6.41 21.52
C ASP A 155 20.16 5.76 21.16
N SER A 156 20.16 4.45 20.94
CA SER A 156 21.37 3.71 20.57
C SER A 156 21.58 3.65 19.05
N LEU A 157 22.83 3.79 18.61
CA LEU A 157 23.24 3.50 17.23
C LEU A 157 23.67 2.04 17.03
N SER A 158 23.88 1.29 18.11
CA SER A 158 24.25 -0.12 18.04
C SER A 158 23.02 -1.00 17.80
N VAL A 159 23.14 -1.95 16.87
CA VAL A 159 22.10 -2.94 16.61
C VAL A 159 21.91 -3.81 17.86
N PRO A 160 20.69 -3.90 18.43
CA PRO A 160 20.41 -4.75 19.57
C PRO A 160 20.73 -6.22 19.26
N LYS A 161 21.16 -6.96 20.27
CA LYS A 161 21.51 -8.40 20.12
C LYS A 161 20.33 -9.29 19.71
N GLY A 162 19.10 -8.79 19.80
CA GLY A 162 17.88 -9.51 19.42
C GLY A 162 17.24 -10.25 20.60
N TRP A 163 16.51 -11.32 20.31
CA TRP A 163 15.84 -12.15 21.31
C TRP A 163 16.84 -13.12 21.93
N GLU A 164 17.22 -12.90 23.19
CA GLU A 164 18.05 -13.82 23.96
C GLU A 164 17.15 -14.83 24.67
N VAL A 165 17.46 -16.13 24.54
CA VAL A 165 16.72 -17.18 25.25
C VAL A 165 17.04 -17.04 26.74
N PRO A 166 16.04 -16.92 27.63
CA PRO A 166 16.30 -16.83 29.06
C PRO A 166 17.12 -18.03 29.52
N THR A 167 18.30 -17.79 30.09
CA THR A 167 19.05 -18.86 30.74
C THR A 167 18.37 -19.18 32.06
N PRO A 168 18.16 -20.47 32.40
CA PRO A 168 17.54 -20.82 33.66
C PRO A 168 18.41 -20.36 34.81
N ASP A 169 17.82 -19.58 35.72
CA ASP A 169 18.45 -19.11 36.96
C ASP A 169 19.06 -20.30 37.70
N ARG A 170 20.38 -20.27 37.89
CA ARG A 170 21.05 -21.18 38.81
C ARG A 170 20.86 -20.62 40.22
N ARG A 171 19.84 -21.15 40.90
CA ARG A 171 19.62 -20.98 42.34
C ARG A 171 20.82 -21.44 43.15
#